data_AF-A0A4U9D6C0-F1
#
_entry.id   AF-A0A4U9D6C0-F1
#
_cell.length_a   1.000
_cell.length_b   1.000
_cell.length_c   1.000
_cell.angle_alpha   90.00
_cell.angle_beta   90.00
_cell.angle_gamma   90.00
#
_symmetry.space_group_name_H-M   'P 1'
#
loop_
_entity.id
_entity.type
_entity.pdbx_description
1 polymer ?
#
loop_
_entity_poly.entity_id
_entity_poly.type
_entity_poly.pdbx_seq_one_letter_code
_entity_poly.pdbx_strand_id
1 'polypeptide(L)'
;MLLLGSRLPFDAGVEEQRNLPPMVMANEFAPELELPTVHIDNLTAAFNAVNYLHELGHKRIGCIAGPEEMPLCHYRLQGYVQALRRSGITVEPQYIARGNLPMRPALTPSSSFYRCPCRQRRCSATAILWRWGLCRWQNVVA
;
A
#
# COMPACT_ATOMS: atom_id res chain seq x y z
N MET A 1 -23.17 12.72 2.45
CA MET A 1 -22.98 11.25 2.56
C MET A 1 -21.53 10.91 2.22
N LEU A 2 -20.94 9.91 2.88
CA LEU A 2 -19.55 9.50 2.67
C LEU A 2 -19.50 8.15 1.94
N LEU A 3 -18.77 8.10 0.82
CA LEU A 3 -18.52 6.88 0.05
C LEU A 3 -17.11 6.37 0.36
N LEU A 4 -16.99 5.19 0.99
CA LEU A 4 -15.71 4.61 1.42
C LEU A 4 -15.09 3.64 0.39
N GLY A 5 -15.52 3.71 -0.87
CA GLY A 5 -15.07 2.79 -1.92
C GLY A 5 -15.14 3.43 -3.31
N SER A 6 -14.63 2.70 -4.29
CA SER A 6 -14.53 3.11 -5.71
C SER A 6 -15.77 2.79 -6.56
N ARG A 7 -16.86 2.30 -5.95
CA ARG A 7 -18.10 1.93 -6.66
C ARG A 7 -19.32 2.46 -5.93
N LEU A 8 -20.29 2.98 -6.69
CA LEU A 8 -21.61 3.27 -6.17
C LEU A 8 -22.37 1.96 -5.89
N PRO A 9 -23.22 1.93 -4.85
CA PRO A 9 -24.05 0.75 -4.55
C PRO A 9 -25.25 0.60 -5.50
N PHE A 10 -25.36 1.45 -6.51
CA PHE A 10 -26.39 1.48 -7.53
C PHE A 10 -25.77 1.95 -8.86
N ASP A 11 -26.40 1.58 -9.97
CA ASP A 11 -25.99 2.06 -11.29
C ASP A 11 -26.44 3.52 -11.44
N ALA A 12 -25.47 4.41 -11.69
CA ALA A 12 -25.73 5.81 -12.01
C ALA A 12 -24.84 6.22 -13.18
N GLY A 13 -25.48 6.59 -14.30
CA GLY A 13 -24.80 7.20 -15.43
C GLY A 13 -24.24 8.58 -15.07
N VAL A 14 -23.33 9.11 -15.89
CA VAL A 14 -22.68 10.42 -15.67
C VAL A 14 -23.69 11.55 -15.48
N GLU A 15 -24.80 11.54 -16.21
CA GLU A 15 -25.87 12.55 -16.05
C GLU A 15 -26.61 12.42 -14.71
N GLU A 16 -26.82 11.19 -14.23
CA GLU A 16 -27.50 10.91 -12.97
C GLU A 16 -26.63 11.25 -11.75
N GLN A 17 -25.30 11.23 -11.91
CA GLN A 17 -24.35 11.62 -10.86
C GLN A 17 -24.59 13.06 -10.35
N ARG A 18 -25.12 13.95 -11.21
CA ARG A 18 -25.46 15.34 -10.84
C ARG A 18 -26.66 15.45 -9.91
N ASN A 19 -27.53 14.44 -9.93
CA ASN A 19 -28.75 14.39 -9.12
C ASN A 19 -28.56 13.61 -7.81
N LEU A 20 -27.34 13.10 -7.56
CA LEU A 20 -27.04 12.42 -6.31
C LEU A 20 -27.12 13.40 -5.14
N PRO A 21 -27.54 12.93 -3.95
CA PRO A 21 -27.43 13.74 -2.75
C PRO A 21 -25.96 14.15 -2.53
N PRO A 22 -25.69 15.26 -1.82
CA PRO A 22 -24.33 15.69 -1.55
C PRO A 22 -23.44 14.56 -1.00
N MET A 23 -22.43 14.19 -1.76
CA MET A 23 -21.58 13.02 -1.54
C MET A 23 -20.10 13.39 -1.66
N VAL A 24 -19.27 12.75 -0.83
CA VAL A 24 -17.81 12.85 -0.88
C VAL A 24 -17.22 11.46 -0.81
N MET A 25 -16.28 11.14 -1.70
CA MET A 25 -15.51 9.90 -1.64
C MET A 25 -14.37 10.04 -0.63
N ALA A 26 -14.15 9.01 0.16
CA ALA A 26 -13.05 8.96 1.11
C ALA A 26 -12.28 7.64 0.97
N ASN A 27 -10.98 7.71 1.28
CA ASN A 27 -10.02 6.59 1.26
C ASN A 27 -9.67 6.02 -0.13
N GLU A 28 -10.64 5.83 -1.01
CA GLU A 28 -10.45 5.39 -2.39
C GLU A 28 -10.69 6.52 -3.38
N PHE A 29 -10.18 6.35 -4.60
CA PHE A 29 -10.32 7.29 -5.70
C PHE A 29 -10.76 6.51 -6.95
N ALA A 30 -11.84 6.98 -7.57
CA ALA A 30 -12.37 6.47 -8.84
C ALA A 30 -12.52 7.68 -9.78
N PRO A 31 -11.67 7.82 -10.80
CA PRO A 31 -11.73 8.93 -11.75
C PRO A 31 -13.07 9.05 -12.49
N GLU A 32 -13.79 7.94 -12.63
CA GLU A 32 -15.05 7.84 -13.36
C GLU A 32 -16.25 8.40 -12.58
N LEU A 33 -16.09 8.61 -11.28
CA LEU A 33 -17.07 9.24 -10.42
C LEU A 33 -16.67 10.70 -10.24
N GLU A 34 -17.44 11.65 -10.79
CA GLU A 34 -17.18 13.10 -10.69
C GLU A 34 -17.52 13.67 -9.29
N LEU A 35 -17.20 12.91 -8.24
CA LEU A 35 -17.47 13.25 -6.85
C LEU A 35 -16.24 13.91 -6.20
N PRO A 36 -16.43 14.91 -5.33
CA PRO A 36 -15.36 15.41 -4.48
C PRO A 36 -14.70 14.28 -3.69
N THR A 37 -13.37 14.28 -3.60
CA THR A 37 -12.62 13.20 -2.96
C THR A 37 -11.68 13.71 -1.87
N VAL A 38 -11.56 12.93 -0.80
CA VAL A 38 -10.57 13.11 0.25
C VAL A 38 -9.85 11.79 0.44
N HIS A 39 -8.61 11.71 -0.04
CA HIS A 39 -7.80 10.51 0.07
C HIS A 39 -6.37 10.84 0.47
N ILE A 40 -5.66 9.81 0.95
CA ILE A 40 -4.24 9.91 1.24
C ILE A 40 -3.47 9.94 -0.09
N ASP A 41 -2.44 10.78 -0.18
CA ASP A 41 -1.42 10.62 -1.21
C ASP A 41 -0.58 9.37 -0.89
N ASN A 42 -1.08 8.23 -1.35
CA ASN A 42 -0.53 6.91 -1.06
C ASN A 42 0.88 6.71 -1.66
N LEU A 43 1.20 7.41 -2.75
CA LEU A 43 2.51 7.35 -3.37
C LEU A 43 3.52 8.05 -2.48
N THR A 44 3.27 9.31 -2.13
CA THR A 44 4.18 10.10 -1.29
C THR A 44 4.28 9.49 0.12
N ALA A 45 3.18 8.99 0.68
CA ALA A 45 3.19 8.31 1.97
C ALA A 45 4.09 7.05 1.95
N ALA A 46 4.00 6.22 0.91
CA ALA A 46 4.85 5.04 0.76
C ALA A 46 6.32 5.38 0.51
N PHE A 47 6.57 6.42 -0.29
CA PHE A 47 7.92 6.93 -0.51
C PHE A 47 8.57 7.38 0.81
N ASN A 48 7.87 8.23 1.58
CA ASN A 48 8.36 8.74 2.86
C ASN A 48 8.59 7.62 3.88
N ALA A 49 7.69 6.62 3.92
CA ALA A 49 7.82 5.45 4.77
C ALA A 49 9.13 4.69 4.49
N VAL A 50 9.42 4.36 3.24
CA VAL A 50 10.65 3.63 2.87
C VAL A 50 11.89 4.49 3.12
N ASN A 51 11.83 5.78 2.78
CA ASN A 51 12.95 6.69 2.99
C ASN A 51 13.30 6.81 4.48
N TYR A 52 12.30 6.89 5.35
CA TYR A 52 12.51 6.91 6.80
C TYR A 52 13.21 5.62 7.30
N LEU A 53 12.79 4.44 6.84
CA LEU A 53 13.49 3.20 7.18
C LEU A 53 14.93 3.20 6.66
N HIS A 54 15.16 3.74 5.47
CA HIS A 54 16.50 3.85 4.92
C HIS A 54 17.39 4.78 5.77
N GLU A 55 16.88 5.93 6.20
CA GLU A 55 17.56 6.87 7.09
C GLU A 55 17.92 6.23 8.45
N LEU A 56 17.09 5.31 8.94
CA LEU A 56 17.39 4.48 10.12
C LEU A 56 18.46 3.40 9.89
N GLY A 57 18.97 3.26 8.66
CA GLY A 57 20.02 2.31 8.28
C GLY A 57 19.52 0.99 7.70
N HIS A 58 18.22 0.84 7.47
CA HIS A 58 17.70 -0.37 6.83
C HIS A 58 18.06 -0.40 5.34
N LYS A 59 18.65 -1.53 4.90
CA LYS A 59 19.03 -1.76 3.50
C LYS A 59 18.17 -2.80 2.79
N ARG A 60 17.40 -3.58 3.56
CA ARG A 60 16.49 -4.62 3.05
C ARG A 60 15.11 -4.36 3.58
N ILE A 61 14.32 -3.71 2.75
CA ILE A 61 12.96 -3.28 3.05
C ILE A 61 12.04 -4.07 2.14
N GLY A 62 11.09 -4.80 2.71
CA GLY A 62 10.08 -5.54 1.97
C GLY A 62 8.77 -4.76 1.86
N CYS A 63 8.07 -4.94 0.75
CA CYS A 63 6.73 -4.41 0.52
C CYS A 63 5.71 -5.55 0.55
N ILE A 64 4.71 -5.46 1.43
CA ILE A 64 3.53 -6.31 1.35
C ILE A 64 2.48 -5.53 0.58
N ALA A 65 2.47 -5.73 -0.73
CA ALA A 65 1.49 -5.15 -1.64
C ALA A 65 0.16 -5.91 -1.53
N GLY A 66 -0.95 -5.16 -1.61
CA GLY A 66 -2.27 -5.75 -1.77
C GLY A 66 -2.54 -6.19 -3.22
N PRO A 67 -3.81 -6.51 -3.56
CA PRO A 67 -4.23 -6.86 -4.91
C PRO A 67 -3.93 -5.75 -5.93
N GLU A 68 -3.60 -6.12 -7.18
CA GLU A 68 -3.24 -5.18 -8.25
C GLU A 68 -4.44 -4.36 -8.74
N GLU A 69 -5.64 -4.88 -8.58
CA GLU A 69 -6.88 -4.26 -9.01
C GLU A 69 -7.23 -3.02 -8.19
N MET A 70 -6.58 -2.83 -7.03
CA MET A 70 -6.84 -1.71 -6.13
C MET A 70 -5.88 -0.55 -6.42
N PRO A 71 -6.36 0.63 -6.87
CA PRO A 71 -5.49 1.75 -7.26
C PRO A 71 -4.51 2.18 -6.16
N LEU A 72 -4.93 2.17 -4.89
CA LEU A 72 -4.05 2.52 -3.77
C LEU A 72 -2.87 1.57 -3.59
N CYS A 73 -3.04 0.28 -3.91
CA CYS A 73 -1.95 -0.71 -3.84
C CYS A 73 -0.89 -0.42 -4.89
N HIS A 74 -1.34 0.00 -6.09
CA HIS A 74 -0.45 0.43 -7.16
C HIS A 74 0.39 1.65 -6.74
N TYR A 75 -0.25 2.70 -6.21
CA TYR A 75 0.46 3.90 -5.75
C TYR A 75 1.45 3.62 -4.63
N ARG A 76 1.09 2.76 -3.65
CA ARG A 76 2.01 2.36 -2.58
C ARG A 76 3.21 1.59 -3.09
N LEU A 77 3.00 0.66 -4.03
CA LEU A 77 4.09 -0.08 -4.65
C LEU A 77 5.01 0.86 -5.45
N GLN A 78 4.43 1.79 -6.20
CA GLN A 78 5.20 2.81 -6.91
C GLN A 78 6.05 3.65 -5.97
N GLY A 79 5.47 4.19 -4.88
CA GLY A 79 6.20 4.97 -3.88
C GLY A 79 7.35 4.18 -3.24
N TYR A 80 7.11 2.90 -2.94
CA TYR A 80 8.15 1.99 -2.45
C TYR A 80 9.31 1.82 -3.45
N VAL A 81 9.00 1.53 -4.71
CA VAL A 81 10.00 1.36 -5.78
C VAL A 81 10.80 2.65 -6.00
N GLN A 82 10.13 3.81 -6.01
CA GLN A 82 10.78 5.11 -6.17
C GLN A 82 11.74 5.43 -5.03
N ALA A 83 11.35 5.16 -3.77
CA ALA A 83 12.20 5.40 -2.61
C ALA A 83 13.45 4.52 -2.62
N LEU A 84 13.32 3.22 -2.94
CA LEU A 84 14.48 2.34 -3.06
C LEU A 84 15.45 2.79 -4.16
N ARG A 85 14.93 3.13 -5.34
CA ARG A 85 15.74 3.64 -6.46
C ARG A 85 16.50 4.91 -6.08
N ARG A 86 15.84 5.86 -5.42
CA ARG A 86 16.47 7.10 -4.98
C ARG A 86 17.52 6.89 -3.88
N SER A 87 17.35 5.85 -3.08
CA SER A 87 18.30 5.43 -2.02
C SER A 87 19.44 4.55 -2.55
N GLY A 88 19.49 4.26 -3.85
CA GLY A 88 20.49 3.37 -4.45
C GLY A 88 20.34 1.89 -4.06
N ILE A 89 19.16 1.48 -3.57
CA ILE A 89 18.86 0.10 -3.22
C ILE A 89 18.21 -0.59 -4.43
N THR A 90 18.76 -1.75 -4.82
CA THR A 90 18.17 -2.58 -5.88
C THR A 90 16.81 -3.11 -5.47
N VAL A 91 15.82 -2.94 -6.35
CA VAL A 91 14.48 -3.51 -6.13
C VAL A 91 14.51 -4.99 -6.46
N GLU A 92 14.47 -5.83 -5.43
CA GLU A 92 14.43 -7.28 -5.59
C GLU A 92 12.98 -7.79 -5.58
N PRO A 93 12.49 -8.47 -6.63
CA PRO A 93 11.10 -8.95 -6.69
C PRO A 93 10.70 -9.87 -5.52
N GLN A 94 11.67 -10.61 -4.96
CA GLN A 94 11.49 -11.46 -3.79
C GLN A 94 11.15 -10.69 -2.50
N TYR A 95 11.34 -9.37 -2.47
CA TYR A 95 10.94 -8.49 -1.38
C TYR A 95 9.61 -7.79 -1.65
N ILE A 96 8.85 -8.20 -2.68
CA ILE A 96 7.48 -7.75 -2.92
C ILE A 96 6.53 -8.93 -2.76
N ALA A 97 5.79 -8.96 -1.65
CA ALA A 97 4.77 -9.97 -1.37
C ALA A 97 3.44 -9.41 -1.81
N ARG A 98 2.70 -10.17 -2.62
CA ARG A 98 1.31 -9.86 -2.92
C ARG A 98 0.42 -10.66 -1.98
N GLY A 99 -0.23 -9.96 -1.05
CA GLY A 99 -1.22 -10.55 -0.15
C GLY A 99 -2.62 -10.18 -0.61
N ASN A 100 -3.57 -11.10 -0.42
CA ASN A 100 -4.97 -10.70 -0.41
C ASN A 100 -5.16 -9.71 0.76
N LEU A 101 -5.95 -8.65 0.55
CA LEU A 101 -6.45 -7.77 1.60
C LEU A 101 -7.85 -8.25 2.03
N PRO A 102 -8.04 -9.39 2.73
CA PRO A 102 -9.36 -9.67 3.27
C PRO A 102 -9.69 -8.65 4.37
N MET A 103 -10.96 -8.25 4.40
CA MET A 103 -11.56 -7.49 5.52
C MET A 103 -11.42 -8.24 6.87
N ARG A 104 -11.12 -9.55 6.82
CA ARG A 104 -10.76 -10.42 7.95
C ARG A 104 -9.25 -10.68 8.03
N PRO A 105 -8.67 -10.91 9.22
CA PRO A 105 -7.23 -11.12 9.36
C PRO A 105 -6.82 -12.50 8.81
N ALA A 106 -6.35 -12.57 7.57
CA ALA A 106 -5.51 -13.67 7.13
C ALA A 106 -4.06 -13.36 7.55
N LEU A 107 -3.75 -13.66 8.81
CA LEU A 107 -2.40 -13.56 9.36
C LEU A 107 -1.55 -14.74 8.87
N THR A 108 -1.21 -14.77 7.59
CA THR A 108 -0.14 -15.64 7.10
C THR A 108 0.50 -15.03 5.84
N PRO A 109 1.46 -14.10 6.00
CA PRO A 109 2.51 -13.97 5.00
C PRO A 109 3.16 -15.35 4.85
N SER A 110 3.35 -15.84 3.62
CA SER A 110 4.03 -17.11 3.40
C SER A 110 5.41 -17.07 4.09
N SER A 111 5.70 -18.06 4.93
CA SER A 111 6.93 -18.15 5.73
C SER A 111 8.22 -18.09 4.90
N SER A 112 8.13 -18.33 3.59
CA SER A 112 9.21 -18.21 2.61
C SER A 112 9.64 -16.76 2.36
N PHE A 113 8.77 -15.77 2.58
CA PHE A 113 9.05 -14.35 2.32
C PHE A 113 10.05 -13.73 3.31
N TYR A 114 10.17 -14.35 4.49
CA TYR A 114 10.97 -13.85 5.61
C TYR A 114 12.37 -14.47 5.72
N ARG A 115 12.77 -15.33 4.78
CA ARG A 115 14.12 -15.92 4.81
C ARG A 115 15.14 -14.93 4.27
N CYS A 116 15.89 -14.30 5.17
CA CYS A 116 17.17 -13.71 4.78
C CYS A 116 18.12 -14.83 4.33
N PRO A 117 18.75 -14.74 3.15
CA PRO A 117 19.84 -15.64 2.78
C PRO A 117 21.09 -15.46 3.68
N CYS A 118 21.12 -14.41 4.48
CA CYS A 118 22.23 -14.02 5.33
C CYS A 118 22.16 -14.69 6.72
N ARG A 119 23.18 -15.49 7.06
CA ARG A 119 23.26 -16.22 8.35
C ARG A 119 23.65 -15.35 9.57
N GLN A 120 23.59 -14.02 9.48
CA GLN A 120 24.07 -13.10 10.53
C GLN A 120 22.93 -12.47 11.33
N ARG A 121 23.01 -12.53 12.67
CA ARG A 121 21.99 -12.04 13.62
C ARG A 121 21.75 -10.51 13.63
N ARG A 122 22.47 -9.71 12.84
CA ARG A 122 22.31 -8.24 12.74
C ARG A 122 21.50 -7.79 11.51
N CYS A 123 20.88 -8.73 10.84
CA CYS A 123 20.21 -8.50 9.58
C CYS A 123 18.71 -8.29 9.78
N SER A 124 18.30 -7.09 10.19
CA SER A 124 16.87 -6.73 10.23
C SER A 124 16.33 -6.62 8.81
N ALA A 125 15.39 -7.49 8.44
CA ALA A 125 14.50 -7.24 7.31
C ALA A 125 13.24 -6.57 7.88
N THR A 126 12.81 -5.47 7.26
CA THR A 126 11.61 -4.75 7.71
C THR A 126 10.57 -4.80 6.60
N ALA A 127 9.38 -5.30 6.92
CA ALA A 127 8.26 -5.32 5.99
C ALA A 127 7.30 -4.17 6.30
N ILE A 128 6.88 -3.49 5.24
CA ILE A 128 5.81 -2.50 5.31
C ILE A 128 4.48 -3.22 5.08
N LEU A 129 3.65 -3.27 6.13
CA LEU A 129 2.29 -3.77 6.05
C LEU A 129 1.32 -2.60 5.99
N TRP A 130 0.49 -2.59 4.96
CA TRP A 130 -0.53 -1.58 4.79
C TRP A 130 -1.88 -2.12 5.26
N ARG A 131 -2.41 -1.60 6.37
CA ARG A 131 -3.70 -2.05 6.92
C ARG A 131 -4.59 -0.84 7.18
N TRP A 132 -5.78 -0.79 6.58
CA TRP A 132 -6.77 0.28 6.83
C TRP A 132 -6.23 1.71 6.64
N GLY A 133 -5.42 1.95 5.62
CA GLY A 133 -4.78 3.26 5.40
C GLY A 133 -3.61 3.57 6.36
N LEU A 134 -3.30 2.68 7.30
CA LEU A 134 -2.19 2.81 8.24
C LEU A 134 -0.98 1.98 7.78
N CYS A 135 0.19 2.60 7.88
CA CYS A 135 1.48 1.95 7.69
C CYS A 135 1.93 1.32 9.02
N ARG A 136 2.11 0.01 9.07
CA ARG A 136 2.68 -0.68 10.24
C ARG A 136 3.96 -1.41 9.85
N TRP A 137 4.97 -1.26 10.69
CA TRP A 137 6.25 -1.94 10.55
C TRP A 137 6.21 -3.30 11.24
N GLN A 138 6.67 -4.34 10.56
CA GLN A 138 7.04 -5.60 11.20
C GLN A 138 8.54 -5.80 11.04
N ASN A 139 9.24 -5.79 12.17
CA ASN A 139 10.62 -6.25 12.25
C ASN A 139 10.60 -7.77 12.13
N VAL A 140 11.20 -8.25 11.06
CA VAL A 140 11.38 -9.68 10.81
C VAL A 140 12.77 -10.00 11.30
N VAL A 141 12.85 -10.48 12.54
CA VAL A 141 14.08 -11.05 13.10
C VAL A 141 14.05 -12.54 12.74
N ALA A 142 15.04 -12.98 11.96
CA ALA A 142 15.26 -14.40 11.66
C ALA A 142 15.83 -15.15 12.87
#